data_AF-A0A1M6W8B2-F1
#
_entry.id   AF-A0A1M6W8B2-F1
#
_cell.length_a   1.000
_cell.length_b   1.000
_cell.length_c   1.000
_cell.angle_alpha   90.00
_cell.angle_beta   90.00
_cell.angle_gamma   90.00
#
_symmetry.space_group_name_H-M   'P 1'
#
loop_
_entity.id
_entity.type
_entity.pdbx_description
1 polymer ?
#
loop_
_entity_poly.entity_id
_entity_poly.type
_entity_poly.pdbx_seq_one_letter_code
_entity_poly.pdbx_strand_id
1 'polypeptide(L)'
;MATSSSAAQKAAYLFLALCCGTLLAFGGFRAYQYYGPSKITVGGIPYGLSAGSSVARGDTPDLKSEITSMPVQVQTEMRRAQELFRNGSFNSAFDIYDGVVILYPDFTPALWGAVNTLFEMDSLTDNQRDRLSLLTGKLQGRYPSSGISSYLESRSLYTSGNMGAAQELARVATEKAPALYETRLWYGELLMKESRNVQATTELKTVISLSNGDSPKAYELLAELYHQSGLLDSCTAVVEYALSQYPVDARLLLLQGYLNEYNGHFDTAEKIYQRILAFRPEYLPAREAANTLGEKTPPGAGAGMAMSPQDRAQVACDILEPLVERYPDNLPLREALGRAFLKGRQYDRARLQFQEIQRNNPEYPEIQQRIQEANVTRAAPVSRETSGLAANLSRAVDSLREASRPTSSHDFTTMLGHYVVRYGATPKEFFKKYSISNFKPVKNNVWQESFYNAPYKHTYTVVFDSLNHFRQVHVVVYDSSSSSNHLGMAPEVFTRLLKQNSRISGIGNSTGETDCGDGLVLDAAVWETQDNFEMIARVVGKPAEVRMIRFDKTVMPPGLKLCDYITYLNQF
;
A
#
# COMPACT_ATOMS: atom_id res chain seq x y z
N MET A 1 61.80 26.36 -65.11
CA MET A 1 61.33 25.09 -64.51
C MET A 1 62.29 24.70 -63.39
N ALA A 2 62.07 25.11 -62.13
CA ALA A 2 62.94 24.67 -61.01
C ALA A 2 62.32 24.86 -59.59
N THR A 3 60.99 24.90 -59.43
CA THR A 3 60.38 25.16 -58.10
C THR A 3 59.34 24.13 -57.64
N SER A 4 59.12 23.01 -58.35
CA SER A 4 58.05 22.05 -57.98
C SER A 4 58.47 20.84 -57.14
N SER A 5 59.76 20.51 -56.99
CA SER A 5 60.14 19.25 -56.30
C SER A 5 60.13 19.32 -54.77
N SER A 6 60.53 20.46 -54.19
CA SER A 6 60.58 20.64 -52.73
C SER A 6 59.18 20.71 -52.10
N ALA A 7 58.25 21.43 -52.76
CA ALA A 7 56.85 21.48 -52.32
C ALA A 7 56.16 20.11 -52.45
N ALA A 8 56.43 19.38 -53.55
CA ALA A 8 55.91 18.02 -53.74
C ALA A 8 56.48 17.02 -52.73
N GLN A 9 57.78 17.09 -52.39
CA GLN A 9 58.37 16.27 -51.33
C GLN A 9 57.77 16.57 -49.96
N LYS A 10 57.62 17.85 -49.59
CA LYS A 10 56.98 18.23 -48.33
C LYS A 10 55.53 17.74 -48.25
N ALA A 11 54.78 17.85 -49.34
CA ALA A 11 53.42 17.33 -49.44
C ALA A 11 53.38 15.79 -49.32
N ALA A 12 54.32 15.08 -49.95
CA ALA A 12 54.44 13.62 -49.85
C ALA A 12 54.79 13.16 -48.43
N TYR A 13 55.71 13.85 -47.74
CA TYR A 13 56.02 13.56 -46.34
C TYR A 13 54.84 13.84 -45.41
N LEU A 14 54.10 14.94 -45.63
CA LEU A 14 52.88 15.23 -44.89
C LEU A 14 51.82 14.16 -45.10
N PHE A 15 51.60 13.72 -46.35
CA PHE A 15 50.67 12.66 -46.68
C PHE A 15 51.06 11.33 -46.04
N LEU A 16 52.35 10.96 -46.12
CA LEU A 16 52.86 9.72 -45.52
C LEU A 16 52.78 9.74 -43.99
N ALA A 17 53.06 10.89 -43.36
CA ALA A 17 52.88 11.08 -41.92
C ALA A 17 51.41 10.96 -41.52
N LEU A 18 50.49 11.51 -42.32
CA LEU A 18 49.04 11.38 -42.12
C LEU A 18 48.60 9.92 -42.25
N CYS A 19 49.07 9.20 -43.26
CA CYS A 19 48.79 7.76 -43.45
C CYS A 19 49.35 6.88 -42.33
N CYS A 20 50.58 7.15 -41.87
CA CYS A 20 51.15 6.43 -40.72
C CYS A 20 50.39 6.76 -39.42
N GLY A 21 50.00 8.01 -39.24
CA GLY A 21 49.18 8.45 -38.11
C GLY A 21 47.80 7.78 -38.09
N THR A 22 47.12 7.69 -39.23
CA THR A 22 45.83 7.00 -39.33
C THR A 22 45.96 5.50 -39.14
N LEU A 23 47.01 4.85 -39.64
CA LEU A 23 47.29 3.43 -39.39
C LEU A 23 47.59 3.15 -37.91
N LEU A 24 48.35 4.00 -37.23
CA LEU A 24 48.59 3.89 -35.79
C LEU A 24 47.30 4.10 -34.99
N ALA A 25 46.48 5.08 -35.35
CA ALA A 25 45.19 5.30 -34.73
C ALA A 25 44.23 4.11 -34.95
N PHE A 26 44.20 3.55 -36.16
CA PHE A 26 43.40 2.37 -36.49
C PHE A 26 43.88 1.12 -35.76
N GLY A 27 45.20 0.89 -35.73
CA GLY A 27 45.82 -0.20 -34.97
C GLY A 27 45.54 -0.08 -33.46
N GLY A 28 45.67 1.13 -32.91
CA GLY A 28 45.32 1.42 -31.51
C GLY A 28 43.83 1.19 -31.21
N PHE A 29 42.94 1.60 -32.12
CA PHE A 29 41.50 1.34 -31.99
C PHE A 29 41.17 -0.15 -32.04
N ARG A 30 41.80 -0.92 -32.94
CA ARG A 30 41.61 -2.39 -33.02
C ARG A 30 42.16 -3.10 -31.78
N ALA A 31 43.32 -2.67 -31.29
CA ALA A 31 43.86 -3.17 -30.03
C ALA A 31 42.94 -2.85 -28.86
N TYR A 32 42.37 -1.64 -28.79
CA TYR A 32 41.39 -1.27 -27.78
C TYR A 32 40.07 -2.05 -27.90
N GLN A 33 39.62 -2.40 -29.09
CA GLN A 33 38.44 -3.26 -29.24
C GLN A 33 38.67 -4.70 -28.75
N TYR A 34 39.89 -5.21 -28.88
CA TYR A 34 40.22 -6.59 -28.52
C TYR A 34 40.66 -6.74 -27.06
N TYR A 35 41.42 -5.78 -26.54
CA TYR A 35 41.99 -5.79 -25.19
C TYR A 35 41.35 -4.75 -24.25
N GLY A 36 40.44 -3.92 -24.75
CA GLY A 36 39.71 -2.96 -23.94
C GLY A 36 38.71 -3.63 -22.99
N PRO A 37 38.09 -2.84 -22.10
CA PRO A 37 37.17 -3.37 -21.11
C PRO A 37 36.01 -4.09 -21.77
N SER A 38 35.74 -5.32 -21.31
CA SER A 38 34.59 -6.10 -21.78
C SER A 38 33.30 -5.29 -21.59
N LYS A 39 32.37 -5.41 -22.54
CA LYS A 39 31.11 -4.65 -22.54
C LYS A 39 29.92 -5.59 -22.56
N ILE A 40 28.85 -5.16 -21.92
CA ILE A 40 27.54 -5.81 -21.95
C ILE A 40 26.66 -4.97 -22.86
N THR A 41 26.13 -5.60 -23.90
CA THR A 41 25.10 -5.00 -24.75
C THR A 41 23.74 -5.23 -24.09
N VAL A 42 22.99 -4.16 -23.88
CA VAL A 42 21.66 -4.23 -23.26
C VAL A 42 20.55 -4.27 -24.31
N GLY A 43 19.48 -4.99 -23.98
CA GLY A 43 18.26 -5.06 -24.78
C GLY A 43 17.43 -3.78 -24.72
N GLY A 44 16.42 -3.67 -25.59
CA GLY A 44 15.44 -2.59 -25.54
C GLY A 44 14.39 -2.82 -24.46
N ILE A 45 14.73 -2.54 -23.21
CA ILE A 45 13.78 -2.59 -22.10
C ILE A 45 13.03 -1.26 -22.03
N PRO A 46 11.69 -1.23 -21.95
CA PRO A 46 10.93 -0.01 -21.79
C PRO A 46 11.43 0.81 -20.59
N TYR A 47 11.59 2.12 -20.81
CA TYR A 47 12.18 3.08 -19.87
C TYR A 47 13.64 2.82 -19.48
N GLY A 48 14.32 1.89 -20.15
CA GLY A 48 15.76 1.70 -20.07
C GLY A 48 16.56 2.55 -21.07
N LEU A 49 17.79 2.13 -21.33
CA LEU A 49 18.66 2.62 -22.38
C LEU A 49 18.15 2.16 -23.75
N SER A 50 18.60 2.83 -24.82
CA SER A 50 18.28 2.40 -26.17
C SER A 50 18.86 1.02 -26.45
N ALA A 51 18.09 0.18 -27.16
CA ALA A 51 18.53 -1.15 -27.56
C ALA A 51 19.89 -1.09 -28.28
N GLY A 52 20.81 -1.99 -27.92
CA GLY A 52 22.16 -2.00 -28.48
C GLY A 52 23.14 -1.07 -27.76
N SER A 53 22.72 -0.31 -26.76
CA SER A 53 23.61 0.41 -25.85
C SER A 53 24.60 -0.55 -25.19
N SER A 54 25.83 -0.09 -24.96
CA SER A 54 26.89 -0.89 -24.35
C SER A 54 27.33 -0.28 -23.02
N VAL A 55 27.35 -1.08 -21.97
CA VAL A 55 27.88 -0.71 -20.66
C VAL A 55 29.16 -1.50 -20.42
N ALA A 56 30.20 -0.85 -19.88
CA ALA A 56 31.40 -1.59 -19.48
C ALA A 56 31.06 -2.62 -18.39
N ARG A 57 31.75 -3.76 -18.37
CA ARG A 57 31.60 -4.77 -17.31
C ARG A 57 32.36 -4.37 -16.05
N GLY A 58 33.56 -3.83 -16.22
CA GLY A 58 34.51 -3.56 -15.14
C GLY A 58 34.82 -4.82 -14.32
N ASP A 59 34.89 -4.69 -13.00
CA ASP A 59 35.17 -5.78 -12.06
C ASP A 59 33.91 -6.54 -11.57
N THR A 60 32.76 -6.32 -12.22
CA THR A 60 31.49 -6.97 -11.88
C THR A 60 31.63 -8.50 -11.91
N PRO A 61 31.37 -9.21 -10.78
CA PRO A 61 31.47 -10.66 -10.73
C PRO A 61 30.38 -11.33 -11.57
N ASP A 62 30.67 -12.53 -12.05
CA ASP A 62 29.73 -13.34 -12.83
C ASP A 62 28.77 -14.14 -11.93
N LEU A 63 27.89 -13.42 -11.23
CA LEU A 63 26.94 -14.01 -10.29
C LEU A 63 26.02 -15.05 -10.96
N LYS A 64 25.69 -14.85 -12.24
CA LYS A 64 24.83 -15.76 -13.00
C LYS A 64 25.50 -17.11 -13.21
N SER A 65 26.78 -17.12 -13.59
CA SER A 65 27.54 -18.37 -13.77
C SER A 65 27.66 -19.16 -12.45
N GLU A 66 27.90 -18.47 -11.33
CA GLU A 66 27.94 -19.08 -10.00
C GLU A 66 26.59 -19.72 -9.65
N ILE A 67 25.45 -19.04 -9.89
CA ILE A 67 24.12 -19.64 -9.68
C ILE A 67 23.94 -20.90 -10.53
N THR A 68 24.26 -20.85 -11.82
CA THR A 68 24.04 -22.01 -12.72
C THR A 68 24.88 -23.24 -12.36
N SER A 69 25.99 -23.05 -11.64
CA SER A 69 26.85 -24.13 -11.16
C SER A 69 26.32 -24.85 -9.91
N MET A 70 25.35 -24.26 -9.22
CA MET A 70 24.79 -24.82 -7.98
C MET A 70 23.76 -25.91 -8.25
N PRO A 71 23.47 -26.80 -7.27
CA PRO A 71 22.37 -27.75 -7.40
C PRO A 71 21.04 -27.06 -7.72
N VAL A 72 20.18 -27.72 -8.51
CA VAL A 72 18.88 -27.17 -8.97
C VAL A 72 18.00 -26.70 -7.80
N GLN A 73 18.08 -27.38 -6.66
CA GLN A 73 17.37 -26.97 -5.44
C GLN A 73 17.85 -25.59 -4.95
N VAL A 74 19.16 -25.36 -4.89
CA VAL A 74 19.74 -24.06 -4.50
C VAL A 74 19.36 -22.97 -5.51
N GLN A 75 19.41 -23.29 -6.81
CA GLN A 75 18.97 -22.35 -7.85
C GLN A 75 17.48 -21.96 -7.69
N THR A 76 16.66 -22.88 -7.20
CA THR A 76 15.23 -22.64 -6.97
C THR A 76 15.01 -21.78 -5.73
N GLU A 77 15.71 -22.06 -4.63
CA GLU A 77 15.68 -21.21 -3.43
C GLU A 77 16.20 -19.80 -3.71
N MET A 78 17.25 -19.65 -4.51
CA MET A 78 17.77 -18.34 -4.92
C MET A 78 16.72 -17.54 -5.72
N ARG A 79 16.00 -18.18 -6.64
CA ARG A 79 14.91 -17.52 -7.39
C ARG A 79 13.77 -17.12 -6.45
N ARG A 80 13.38 -18.00 -5.52
CA ARG A 80 12.35 -17.71 -4.52
C ARG A 80 12.73 -16.56 -3.61
N ALA A 81 13.97 -16.52 -3.12
CA ALA A 81 14.48 -15.43 -2.30
C ALA A 81 14.46 -14.10 -3.08
N GLN A 82 14.85 -14.12 -4.36
CA GLN A 82 14.80 -12.94 -5.22
C GLN A 82 13.36 -12.45 -5.44
N GLU A 83 12.40 -13.34 -5.66
CA GLU A 83 10.98 -12.97 -5.79
C GLU A 83 10.43 -12.34 -4.51
N LEU A 84 10.77 -12.92 -3.34
CA LEU A 84 10.40 -12.36 -2.05
C LEU A 84 11.02 -10.97 -1.83
N PHE A 85 12.29 -10.79 -2.21
CA PHE A 85 12.98 -9.51 -2.16
C PHE A 85 12.27 -8.46 -3.04
N ARG A 86 11.95 -8.79 -4.29
CA ARG A 86 11.22 -7.90 -5.22
C ARG A 86 9.85 -7.50 -4.67
N ASN A 87 9.17 -8.40 -3.99
CA ASN A 87 7.86 -8.14 -3.37
C ASN A 87 7.97 -7.38 -2.03
N GLY A 88 9.18 -7.00 -1.61
CA GLY A 88 9.47 -6.34 -0.33
C GLY A 88 9.26 -7.22 0.91
N SER A 89 9.16 -8.54 0.74
CA SER A 89 9.11 -9.50 1.85
C SER A 89 10.52 -9.79 2.36
N PHE A 90 11.20 -8.76 2.85
CA PHE A 90 12.63 -8.79 3.15
C PHE A 90 12.99 -9.81 4.24
N ASN A 91 12.17 -10.01 5.27
CA ASN A 91 12.44 -11.02 6.30
C ASN A 91 12.51 -12.43 5.70
N SER A 92 11.50 -12.83 4.94
CA SER A 92 11.47 -14.14 4.30
C SER A 92 12.55 -14.30 3.23
N ALA A 93 12.88 -13.24 2.49
CA ALA A 93 13.98 -13.26 1.53
C ALA A 93 15.32 -13.47 2.23
N PHE A 94 15.55 -12.75 3.33
CA PHE A 94 16.76 -12.86 4.14
C PHE A 94 16.92 -14.26 4.73
N ASP A 95 15.86 -14.84 5.29
CA ASP A 95 15.91 -16.18 5.87
C ASP A 95 16.36 -17.25 4.85
N ILE A 96 15.88 -17.15 3.61
CA ILE A 96 16.29 -18.07 2.53
C ILE A 96 17.74 -17.82 2.13
N TYR A 97 18.13 -16.57 1.88
CA TYR A 97 19.51 -16.25 1.53
C TYR A 97 20.48 -16.69 2.63
N ASP A 98 20.17 -16.42 3.89
CA ASP A 98 21.01 -16.78 5.02
C ASP A 98 21.11 -18.29 5.19
N GLY A 99 20.00 -19.02 5.00
CA GLY A 99 19.98 -20.48 4.96
C GLY A 99 20.91 -21.04 3.88
N VAL A 100 20.91 -20.46 2.67
CA VAL A 100 21.83 -20.83 1.60
C VAL A 100 23.28 -20.50 1.98
N VAL A 101 23.54 -19.35 2.60
CA VAL A 101 24.88 -18.96 3.08
C VAL A 101 25.39 -19.92 4.17
N ILE A 102 24.53 -20.45 5.04
CA ILE A 102 24.92 -21.44 6.06
C ILE A 102 25.41 -22.73 5.39
N LEU A 103 24.72 -23.19 4.34
CA LEU A 103 25.07 -24.42 3.62
C LEU A 103 26.24 -24.22 2.64
N TYR A 104 26.35 -23.03 2.06
CA TYR A 104 27.36 -22.66 1.07
C TYR A 104 28.01 -21.32 1.45
N PRO A 105 28.94 -21.30 2.43
CA PRO A 105 29.48 -20.06 3.01
C PRO A 105 30.25 -19.16 2.06
N ASP A 106 30.70 -19.70 0.92
CA ASP A 106 31.50 -19.03 -0.11
C ASP A 106 30.68 -18.74 -1.38
N PHE A 107 29.36 -18.93 -1.35
CA PHE A 107 28.49 -18.69 -2.50
C PHE A 107 28.12 -17.20 -2.59
N THR A 108 28.80 -16.48 -3.50
CA THR A 108 28.71 -15.02 -3.61
C THR A 108 27.29 -14.51 -3.85
N PRO A 109 26.48 -15.09 -4.77
CA PRO A 109 25.10 -14.66 -4.98
C PRO A 109 24.24 -14.66 -3.72
N ALA A 110 24.37 -15.66 -2.83
CA ALA A 110 23.60 -15.71 -1.60
C ALA A 110 24.11 -14.69 -0.56
N LEU A 111 25.43 -14.53 -0.44
CA LEU A 111 26.03 -13.48 0.39
C LEU A 111 25.55 -12.08 -0.04
N TRP A 112 25.59 -11.83 -1.36
CA TRP A 112 25.17 -10.58 -1.98
C TRP A 112 23.67 -10.33 -1.75
N GLY A 113 22.82 -11.33 -1.98
CA GLY A 113 21.39 -11.26 -1.72
C GLY A 113 21.05 -10.98 -0.26
N ALA A 114 21.69 -11.69 0.68
CA ALA A 114 21.48 -11.47 2.12
C ALA A 114 21.86 -10.05 2.55
N VAL A 115 23.03 -9.56 2.13
CA VAL A 115 23.51 -8.21 2.48
C VAL A 115 22.61 -7.12 1.90
N ASN A 116 22.24 -7.21 0.62
CA ASN A 116 21.32 -6.24 0.01
C ASN A 116 19.94 -6.29 0.67
N THR A 117 19.45 -7.48 1.05
CA THR A 117 18.16 -7.60 1.75
C THR A 117 18.18 -6.92 3.11
N LEU A 118 19.23 -7.13 3.90
CA LEU A 118 19.40 -6.46 5.21
C LEU A 118 19.51 -4.95 5.06
N PHE A 119 20.16 -4.48 4.01
CA PHE A 119 20.29 -3.06 3.72
C PHE A 119 18.97 -2.36 3.34
N GLU A 120 17.95 -3.10 2.87
CA GLU A 120 16.63 -2.57 2.52
C GLU A 120 15.61 -2.63 3.66
N MET A 121 15.94 -3.29 4.78
CA MET A 121 15.07 -3.34 5.96
C MET A 121 15.05 -2.01 6.72
N ASP A 122 13.87 -1.52 7.08
CA ASP A 122 13.69 -0.27 7.85
C ASP A 122 14.35 -0.32 9.24
N SER A 123 14.40 -1.52 9.84
CA SER A 123 15.05 -1.74 11.13
C SER A 123 15.67 -3.14 11.18
N LEU A 124 16.82 -3.24 11.85
CA LEU A 124 17.54 -4.50 12.04
C LEU A 124 17.57 -4.84 13.53
N THR A 125 17.28 -6.10 13.85
CA THR A 125 17.60 -6.69 15.15
C THR A 125 19.11 -6.72 15.37
N ASP A 126 19.56 -6.83 16.62
CA ASP A 126 21.00 -6.89 16.92
C ASP A 126 21.68 -8.06 16.21
N ASN A 127 21.04 -9.25 16.19
CA ASN A 127 21.52 -10.41 15.44
C ASN A 127 21.65 -10.14 13.93
N GLN A 128 20.67 -9.46 13.33
CA GLN A 128 20.73 -9.10 11.91
C GLN A 128 21.82 -8.07 11.63
N ARG A 129 22.09 -7.14 12.56
CA ARG A 129 23.18 -6.16 12.45
C ARG A 129 24.54 -6.84 12.52
N ASP A 130 24.73 -7.77 13.45
CA ASP A 130 25.95 -8.57 13.55
C ASP A 130 26.14 -9.44 12.31
N ARG A 131 25.05 -10.02 11.81
CA ARG A 131 25.06 -10.81 10.58
C ARG A 131 25.43 -9.94 9.37
N LEU A 132 24.86 -8.74 9.23
CA LEU A 132 25.21 -7.78 8.18
C LEU A 132 26.71 -7.46 8.19
N SER A 133 27.27 -7.17 9.37
CA SER A 133 28.70 -6.87 9.54
C SER A 133 29.57 -8.04 9.09
N LEU A 134 29.24 -9.27 9.53
CA LEU A 134 29.96 -10.48 9.16
C LEU A 134 29.95 -10.71 7.64
N LEU A 135 28.77 -10.66 7.02
CA LEU A 135 28.62 -10.94 5.58
C LEU A 135 29.27 -9.85 4.73
N THR A 136 29.20 -8.59 5.16
CA THR A 136 29.91 -7.46 4.53
C THR A 136 31.41 -7.68 4.57
N GLY A 137 31.98 -8.04 5.73
CA GLY A 137 33.41 -8.31 5.87
C GLY A 137 33.88 -9.48 4.99
N LYS A 138 33.08 -10.54 4.85
CA LYS A 138 33.36 -11.65 3.92
C LYS A 138 33.45 -11.18 2.47
N LEU A 139 32.47 -10.41 2.01
CA LEU A 139 32.45 -9.89 0.63
C LEU A 139 33.62 -8.92 0.37
N GLN A 140 33.94 -8.05 1.32
CA GLN A 140 35.09 -7.13 1.22
C GLN A 140 36.42 -7.87 1.18
N GLY A 141 36.59 -8.93 2.00
CA GLY A 141 37.78 -9.77 1.99
C GLY A 141 37.95 -10.55 0.68
N ARG A 142 36.84 -10.98 0.06
CA ARG A 142 36.84 -11.70 -1.23
C ARG A 142 37.06 -10.78 -2.43
N TYR A 143 36.54 -9.56 -2.37
CA TYR A 143 36.63 -8.58 -3.46
C TYR A 143 37.31 -7.28 -2.98
N PRO A 144 38.57 -7.33 -2.53
CA PRO A 144 39.26 -6.15 -2.00
C PRO A 144 39.43 -5.10 -3.10
N SER A 145 39.24 -3.83 -2.73
CA SER A 145 39.38 -2.67 -3.64
C SER A 145 38.49 -2.72 -4.89
N SER A 146 37.45 -3.56 -4.90
CA SER A 146 36.50 -3.70 -6.01
C SER A 146 35.33 -2.71 -5.95
N GLY A 147 34.50 -2.68 -6.99
CA GLY A 147 33.22 -1.99 -6.98
C GLY A 147 32.26 -2.51 -5.90
N ILE A 148 32.26 -3.82 -5.62
CA ILE A 148 31.51 -4.40 -4.49
C ILE A 148 31.99 -3.82 -3.15
N SER A 149 33.31 -3.77 -2.94
CA SER A 149 33.86 -3.22 -1.69
C SER A 149 33.49 -1.75 -1.51
N SER A 150 33.62 -0.95 -2.57
CA SER A 150 33.26 0.48 -2.55
C SER A 150 31.75 0.68 -2.32
N TYR A 151 30.90 -0.18 -2.89
CA TYR A 151 29.45 -0.17 -2.62
C TYR A 151 29.12 -0.45 -1.15
N LEU A 152 29.72 -1.50 -0.58
CA LEU A 152 29.49 -1.89 0.81
C LEU A 152 29.97 -0.81 1.80
N GLU A 153 31.13 -0.22 1.53
CA GLU A 153 31.67 0.89 2.32
C GLU A 153 30.79 2.14 2.21
N SER A 154 30.28 2.44 1.00
CA SER A 154 29.31 3.50 0.78
C SER A 154 28.04 3.32 1.62
N ARG A 155 27.43 2.11 1.61
CA ARG A 155 26.25 1.81 2.44
C ARG A 155 26.56 2.00 3.93
N SER A 156 27.73 1.53 4.39
CA SER A 156 28.14 1.70 5.79
C SER A 156 28.32 3.17 6.18
N LEU A 157 29.03 3.97 5.38
CA LEU A 157 29.21 5.40 5.64
C LEU A 157 27.88 6.16 5.66
N TYR A 158 26.94 5.78 4.80
CA TYR A 158 25.60 6.35 4.79
C TYR A 158 24.87 6.07 6.12
N THR A 159 24.93 4.83 6.62
CA THR A 159 24.34 4.50 7.93
C THR A 159 25.00 5.23 9.10
N SER A 160 26.29 5.55 8.99
CA SER A 160 27.04 6.35 9.96
C SER A 160 26.80 7.87 9.81
N GLY A 161 25.93 8.30 8.89
CA GLY A 161 25.57 9.70 8.68
C GLY A 161 26.55 10.50 7.81
N ASN A 162 27.59 9.88 7.25
CA ASN A 162 28.55 10.55 6.38
C ASN A 162 28.10 10.51 4.91
N MET A 163 27.11 11.34 4.57
CA MET A 163 26.47 11.37 3.25
C MET A 163 27.46 11.66 2.11
N GLY A 164 28.35 12.64 2.27
CA GLY A 164 29.27 13.06 1.21
C GLY A 164 30.28 11.96 0.84
N ALA A 165 30.89 11.32 1.84
CA ALA A 165 31.81 10.22 1.59
C ALA A 165 31.08 8.97 1.05
N ALA A 166 29.86 8.70 1.54
CA ALA A 166 29.04 7.63 1.00
C ALA A 166 28.76 7.83 -0.49
N GLN A 167 28.38 9.04 -0.90
CA GLN A 167 28.11 9.35 -2.30
C GLN A 167 29.35 9.16 -3.18
N GLU A 168 30.51 9.65 -2.74
CA GLU A 168 31.74 9.51 -3.53
C GLU A 168 32.12 8.05 -3.70
N LEU A 169 31.99 7.23 -2.65
CA LEU A 169 32.22 5.79 -2.77
C LEU A 169 31.16 5.07 -3.62
N ALA A 170 29.90 5.53 -3.61
CA ALA A 170 28.87 5.01 -4.52
C ALA A 170 29.23 5.31 -5.98
N ARG A 171 29.72 6.52 -6.28
CA ARG A 171 30.25 6.90 -7.59
C ARG A 171 31.43 6.01 -8.00
N VAL A 172 32.40 5.82 -7.11
CA VAL A 172 33.55 4.92 -7.36
C VAL A 172 33.09 3.48 -7.60
N ALA A 173 32.05 3.01 -6.91
CA ALA A 173 31.49 1.69 -7.12
C ALA A 173 30.92 1.52 -8.54
N THR A 174 30.21 2.52 -9.08
CA THR A 174 29.67 2.46 -10.45
C THR A 174 30.76 2.58 -11.53
N GLU A 175 31.91 3.19 -11.21
CA GLU A 175 33.06 3.24 -12.12
C GLU A 175 33.83 1.93 -12.18
N LYS A 176 33.96 1.24 -11.03
CA LYS A 176 34.65 -0.04 -10.92
C LYS A 176 33.80 -1.22 -11.39
N ALA A 177 32.54 -1.28 -10.94
CA ALA A 177 31.55 -2.32 -11.29
C ALA A 177 30.37 -1.75 -12.11
N PRO A 178 30.61 -1.16 -13.30
CA PRO A 178 29.57 -0.50 -14.10
C PRO A 178 28.45 -1.41 -14.58
N ALA A 179 28.63 -2.73 -14.58
CA ALA A 179 27.59 -3.70 -14.92
C ALA A 179 26.82 -4.24 -13.71
N LEU A 180 27.28 -3.99 -12.48
CA LEU A 180 26.59 -4.39 -11.25
C LEU A 180 25.51 -3.35 -10.96
N TYR A 181 24.27 -3.63 -11.36
CA TYR A 181 23.20 -2.64 -11.38
C TYR A 181 22.86 -2.09 -9.99
N GLU A 182 23.07 -2.86 -8.91
CA GLU A 182 22.79 -2.45 -7.54
C GLU A 182 23.68 -1.27 -7.11
N THR A 183 24.92 -1.20 -7.62
CA THR A 183 25.81 -0.05 -7.39
C THR A 183 25.23 1.23 -7.98
N ARG A 184 24.64 1.13 -9.18
CA ARG A 184 24.00 2.24 -9.88
C ARG A 184 22.66 2.61 -9.28
N LEU A 185 21.90 1.62 -8.82
CA LEU A 185 20.63 1.83 -8.12
C LEU A 185 20.89 2.66 -6.87
N TRP A 186 21.86 2.25 -6.06
CA TRP A 186 22.25 2.97 -4.86
C TRP A 186 22.78 4.38 -5.15
N TYR A 187 23.66 4.54 -6.13
CA TYR A 187 24.14 5.87 -6.51
C TYR A 187 23.01 6.76 -7.01
N GLY A 188 22.07 6.21 -7.78
CA GLY A 188 20.85 6.88 -8.23
C GLY A 188 20.00 7.38 -7.07
N GLU A 189 19.78 6.56 -6.04
CA GLU A 189 19.06 6.96 -4.82
C GLU A 189 19.74 8.12 -4.07
N LEU A 190 21.07 8.07 -3.94
CA LEU A 190 21.83 9.15 -3.31
C LEU A 190 21.73 10.45 -4.13
N LEU A 191 21.80 10.35 -5.46
CA LEU A 191 21.62 11.50 -6.35
C LEU A 191 20.21 12.11 -6.25
N MET A 192 19.17 11.30 -6.05
CA MET A 192 17.81 11.81 -5.82
C MET A 192 17.71 12.60 -4.52
N LYS A 193 18.35 12.12 -3.44
CA LYS A 193 18.37 12.84 -2.15
C LYS A 193 19.05 14.21 -2.25
N GLU A 194 20.00 14.36 -3.15
CA GLU A 194 20.66 15.64 -3.45
C GLU A 194 19.97 16.46 -4.55
N SER A 195 18.79 16.04 -5.01
CA SER A 195 18.05 16.68 -6.11
C SER A 195 18.84 16.77 -7.42
N ARG A 196 19.79 15.86 -7.67
CA ARG A 196 20.58 15.77 -8.91
C ARG A 196 19.83 14.94 -9.97
N ASN A 197 18.64 15.41 -10.34
CA ASN A 197 17.63 14.61 -11.06
C ASN A 197 18.09 14.08 -12.42
N VAL A 198 18.87 14.85 -13.19
CA VAL A 198 19.34 14.41 -14.51
C VAL A 198 20.30 13.21 -14.41
N GLN A 199 21.21 13.24 -13.43
CA GLN A 199 22.16 12.15 -13.21
C GLN A 199 21.44 10.93 -12.66
N ALA A 200 20.55 11.11 -11.68
CA ALA A 200 19.72 10.03 -11.12
C ALA A 200 18.91 9.32 -12.23
N THR A 201 18.27 10.09 -13.12
CA THR A 201 17.51 9.51 -14.25
C THR A 201 18.39 8.61 -15.11
N THR A 202 19.61 9.04 -15.42
CA THR A 202 20.55 8.29 -16.27
C THR A 202 20.97 6.97 -15.60
N GLU A 203 21.28 7.02 -14.31
CA GLU A 203 21.64 5.82 -13.54
C GLU A 203 20.46 4.84 -13.47
N LEU A 204 19.25 5.31 -13.14
CA LEU A 204 18.06 4.46 -13.01
C LEU A 204 17.67 3.78 -14.33
N LYS A 205 17.75 4.49 -15.47
CA LYS A 205 17.56 3.88 -16.81
C LYS A 205 18.59 2.80 -17.12
N THR A 206 19.83 3.01 -16.66
CA THR A 206 20.90 2.02 -16.81
C THR A 206 20.61 0.79 -15.94
N VAL A 207 20.11 0.97 -14.71
CA VAL A 207 19.67 -0.13 -13.83
C VAL A 207 18.57 -0.96 -14.48
N ILE A 208 17.52 -0.32 -15.01
CA ILE A 208 16.42 -0.99 -15.71
C ILE A 208 16.97 -1.87 -16.85
N SER A 209 17.97 -1.39 -17.57
CA SER A 209 18.55 -2.11 -18.70
C SER A 209 19.41 -3.30 -18.25
N LEU A 210 20.29 -3.08 -17.27
CA LEU A 210 21.21 -4.11 -16.77
C LEU A 210 20.49 -5.21 -15.99
N SER A 211 19.40 -4.87 -15.30
CA SER A 211 18.52 -5.84 -14.66
C SER A 211 17.57 -6.54 -15.63
N ASN A 212 17.53 -6.18 -16.92
CA ASN A 212 16.51 -6.65 -17.87
C ASN A 212 15.07 -6.37 -17.41
N GLY A 213 14.84 -5.22 -16.77
CA GLY A 213 13.53 -4.79 -16.27
C GLY A 213 13.09 -5.49 -14.99
N ASP A 214 13.97 -6.27 -14.36
CA ASP A 214 13.70 -7.15 -13.22
C ASP A 214 13.74 -6.44 -11.84
N SER A 215 14.10 -5.16 -11.82
CA SER A 215 14.15 -4.33 -10.61
C SER A 215 12.93 -3.41 -10.48
N PRO A 216 11.90 -3.76 -9.67
CA PRO A 216 10.76 -2.87 -9.39
C PRO A 216 11.23 -1.52 -8.81
N LYS A 217 12.22 -1.58 -7.90
CA LYS A 217 12.79 -0.42 -7.23
C LYS A 217 13.32 0.63 -8.20
N ALA A 218 13.92 0.22 -9.32
CA ALA A 218 14.40 1.15 -10.33
C ALA A 218 13.25 1.92 -11.03
N TYR A 219 12.12 1.24 -11.26
CA TYR A 219 10.91 1.88 -11.79
C TYR A 219 10.24 2.79 -10.75
N GLU A 220 10.16 2.35 -9.48
CA GLU A 220 9.67 3.17 -8.36
C GLU A 220 10.41 4.51 -8.30
N LEU A 221 11.74 4.47 -8.24
CA LEU A 221 12.58 5.64 -8.11
C LEU A 221 12.50 6.53 -9.36
N LEU A 222 12.43 5.95 -10.55
CA LEU A 222 12.29 6.73 -11.79
C LEU A 222 10.94 7.44 -11.86
N ALA A 223 9.85 6.75 -11.48
CA ALA A 223 8.52 7.35 -11.39
C ALA A 223 8.46 8.44 -10.32
N GLU A 224 9.03 8.19 -9.15
CA GLU A 224 9.12 9.17 -8.07
C GLU A 224 9.93 10.40 -8.49
N LEU A 225 11.03 10.22 -9.22
CA LEU A 225 11.82 11.32 -9.73
C LEU A 225 11.05 12.19 -10.73
N TYR A 226 10.29 11.56 -11.63
CA TYR A 226 9.40 12.27 -12.55
C TYR A 226 8.26 12.97 -11.82
N HIS A 227 7.68 12.32 -10.82
CA HIS A 227 6.69 12.92 -9.92
C HIS A 227 7.26 14.16 -9.25
N GLN A 228 8.35 14.06 -8.49
CA GLN A 228 8.96 15.20 -7.79
C GLN A 228 9.38 16.35 -8.74
N SER A 229 9.76 16.03 -9.98
CA SER A 229 10.11 17.02 -11.00
C SER A 229 8.90 17.65 -11.70
N GLY A 230 7.67 17.22 -11.39
CA GLY A 230 6.42 17.68 -12.00
C GLY A 230 6.17 17.15 -13.42
N LEU A 231 6.94 16.16 -13.86
CA LEU A 231 6.78 15.52 -15.16
C LEU A 231 5.72 14.41 -15.06
N LEU A 232 4.47 14.82 -14.79
CA LEU A 232 3.39 13.89 -14.43
C LEU A 232 3.02 12.91 -15.55
N ASP A 233 3.11 13.31 -16.82
CA ASP A 233 2.87 12.41 -17.95
C ASP A 233 3.92 11.29 -18.01
N SER A 234 5.19 11.65 -17.79
CA SER A 234 6.30 10.68 -17.73
C SER A 234 6.16 9.77 -16.52
N CYS A 235 5.76 10.31 -15.36
CA CYS A 235 5.45 9.52 -14.17
C CYS A 235 4.32 8.52 -14.46
N THR A 236 3.21 8.98 -15.02
CA THR A 236 2.05 8.14 -15.36
C THR A 236 2.44 6.98 -16.27
N ALA A 237 3.18 7.27 -17.34
CA ALA A 237 3.62 6.24 -18.29
C ALA A 237 4.51 5.18 -17.61
N VAL A 238 5.47 5.59 -16.77
CA VAL A 238 6.33 4.66 -16.02
C VAL A 238 5.51 3.84 -15.04
N VAL A 239 4.61 4.47 -14.27
CA VAL A 239 3.76 3.81 -13.27
C VAL A 239 2.85 2.76 -13.91
N GLU A 240 2.18 3.09 -15.01
CA GLU A 240 1.29 2.16 -15.73
C GLU A 240 2.05 0.94 -16.26
N TYR A 241 3.20 1.17 -16.90
CA TYR A 241 4.03 0.08 -17.38
C TYR A 241 4.54 -0.78 -16.22
N ALA A 242 5.10 -0.15 -15.18
CA ALA A 242 5.68 -0.89 -14.06
C ALA A 242 4.63 -1.68 -13.28
N LEU A 243 3.42 -1.15 -13.06
CA LEU A 243 2.31 -1.88 -12.42
C LEU A 243 1.76 -3.03 -13.27
N SER A 244 1.92 -3.00 -14.60
CA SER A 244 1.59 -4.16 -15.45
C SER A 244 2.51 -5.36 -15.20
N GLN A 245 3.74 -5.10 -14.75
CA GLN A 245 4.73 -6.13 -14.42
C GLN A 245 4.73 -6.46 -12.92
N TYR A 246 4.48 -5.44 -12.08
CA TYR A 246 4.57 -5.48 -10.62
C TYR A 246 3.26 -4.99 -9.98
N PRO A 247 2.16 -5.74 -10.09
CA PRO A 247 0.82 -5.25 -9.76
C PRO A 247 0.56 -5.00 -8.27
N VAL A 248 1.46 -5.44 -7.38
CA VAL A 248 1.35 -5.32 -5.91
C VAL A 248 2.42 -4.42 -5.31
N ASP A 249 3.12 -3.65 -6.13
CA ASP A 249 4.10 -2.68 -5.66
C ASP A 249 3.42 -1.50 -4.95
N ALA A 250 3.62 -1.39 -3.64
CA ALA A 250 2.95 -0.39 -2.82
C ALA A 250 3.36 1.05 -3.17
N ARG A 251 4.62 1.29 -3.58
CA ARG A 251 5.11 2.64 -3.89
C ARG A 251 4.59 3.10 -5.25
N LEU A 252 4.60 2.22 -6.25
CA LEU A 252 4.01 2.51 -7.56
C LEU A 252 2.49 2.71 -7.48
N LEU A 253 1.78 1.89 -6.70
CA LEU A 253 0.34 2.10 -6.44
C LEU A 253 0.10 3.43 -5.73
N LEU A 254 0.94 3.82 -4.76
CA LEU A 254 0.80 5.11 -4.09
C LEU A 254 0.95 6.28 -5.08
N LEU A 255 1.95 6.24 -5.96
CA LEU A 255 2.12 7.24 -7.02
C LEU A 255 0.93 7.26 -7.99
N GLN A 256 0.37 6.10 -8.34
CA GLN A 256 -0.86 6.01 -9.13
C GLN A 256 -2.04 6.69 -8.44
N GLY A 257 -2.18 6.51 -7.13
CA GLY A 257 -3.19 7.19 -6.32
C GLY A 257 -3.02 8.71 -6.36
N TYR A 258 -1.80 9.22 -6.17
CA TYR A 258 -1.51 10.66 -6.26
C TYR A 258 -1.85 11.24 -7.63
N LEU A 259 -1.50 10.54 -8.71
CA LEU A 259 -1.84 10.95 -10.08
C LEU A 259 -3.36 10.99 -10.30
N ASN A 260 -4.11 10.04 -9.73
CA ASN A 260 -5.57 10.05 -9.79
C ASN A 260 -6.17 11.23 -9.01
N GLU A 261 -5.63 11.57 -7.83
CA GLU A 261 -6.05 12.76 -7.08
C GLU A 261 -5.81 14.06 -7.86
N TYR A 262 -4.65 14.21 -8.50
CA TYR A 262 -4.32 15.39 -9.31
C TYR A 262 -5.31 15.58 -10.47
N ASN A 263 -5.83 14.49 -11.00
CA ASN A 263 -6.81 14.47 -12.08
C ASN A 263 -8.27 14.54 -11.59
N GLY A 264 -8.51 14.67 -10.27
CA GLY A 264 -9.84 14.74 -9.68
C GLY A 264 -10.56 13.40 -9.56
N HIS A 265 -9.89 12.27 -9.81
CA HIS A 265 -10.45 10.92 -9.71
C HIS A 265 -10.33 10.37 -8.28
N PHE A 266 -10.98 11.03 -7.32
CA PHE A 266 -10.86 10.71 -5.89
C PHE A 266 -11.33 9.28 -5.55
N ASP A 267 -12.43 8.81 -6.14
CA ASP A 267 -12.95 7.44 -5.93
C ASP A 267 -11.94 6.36 -6.36
N THR A 268 -11.20 6.62 -7.44
CA THR A 268 -10.17 5.71 -7.94
C THR A 268 -8.95 5.73 -7.04
N ALA A 269 -8.51 6.92 -6.61
CA ALA A 269 -7.39 7.08 -5.68
C ALA A 269 -7.68 6.39 -4.34
N GLU A 270 -8.88 6.56 -3.79
CA GLU A 270 -9.29 5.91 -2.54
C GLU A 270 -9.20 4.38 -2.65
N LYS A 271 -9.75 3.79 -3.72
CA LYS A 271 -9.68 2.34 -3.97
C LYS A 271 -8.23 1.86 -4.08
N ILE A 272 -7.35 2.65 -4.69
CA ILE A 272 -5.92 2.33 -4.79
C ILE A 272 -5.27 2.34 -3.40
N TYR A 273 -5.52 3.36 -2.57
CA TYR A 273 -4.98 3.41 -1.20
C TYR A 273 -5.50 2.27 -0.33
N GLN A 274 -6.80 1.97 -0.40
CA GLN A 274 -7.40 0.83 0.28
C GLN A 274 -6.77 -0.49 -0.18
N ARG A 275 -6.47 -0.63 -1.48
CA ARG A 275 -5.78 -1.81 -2.01
C ARG A 275 -4.39 -1.95 -1.39
N ILE A 276 -3.61 -0.88 -1.29
CA ILE A 276 -2.30 -0.91 -0.62
C ILE A 276 -2.43 -1.38 0.83
N LEU A 277 -3.36 -0.78 1.58
CA LEU A 277 -3.59 -1.10 2.99
C LEU A 277 -4.15 -2.51 3.20
N ALA A 278 -4.79 -3.11 2.19
CA ALA A 278 -5.28 -4.49 2.28
C ALA A 278 -4.14 -5.52 2.31
N PHE A 279 -3.03 -5.28 1.60
CA PHE A 279 -1.88 -6.20 1.57
C PHE A 279 -0.66 -5.70 2.38
N ARG A 280 -0.60 -4.39 2.70
CA ARG A 280 0.34 -3.81 3.67
C ARG A 280 -0.40 -2.86 4.63
N PRO A 281 -1.10 -3.38 5.66
CA PRO A 281 -1.85 -2.56 6.60
C PRO A 281 -1.03 -1.49 7.33
N GLU A 282 0.26 -1.75 7.50
CA GLU A 282 1.20 -0.85 8.18
C GLU A 282 1.89 0.16 7.24
N TYR A 283 1.54 0.17 5.95
CA TYR A 283 2.16 1.09 4.98
C TYR A 283 1.68 2.53 5.22
N LEU A 284 2.41 3.24 6.10
CA LEU A 284 2.11 4.59 6.56
C LEU A 284 1.79 5.56 5.42
N PRO A 285 2.54 5.59 4.29
CA PRO A 285 2.26 6.54 3.21
C PRO A 285 0.85 6.40 2.61
N ALA A 286 0.34 5.17 2.45
CA ALA A 286 -1.02 4.96 1.93
C ALA A 286 -2.10 5.33 2.94
N ARG A 287 -1.85 5.10 4.24
CA ARG A 287 -2.77 5.52 5.30
C ARG A 287 -2.88 7.04 5.38
N GLU A 288 -1.73 7.73 5.30
CA GLU A 288 -1.68 9.19 5.24
C GLU A 288 -2.35 9.74 3.98
N ALA A 289 -2.10 9.11 2.83
CA ALA A 289 -2.74 9.48 1.57
C ALA A 289 -4.28 9.33 1.65
N ALA A 290 -4.78 8.21 2.19
CA ALA A 290 -6.21 8.00 2.40
C ALA A 290 -6.83 9.05 3.33
N ASN A 291 -6.15 9.40 4.44
CA ASN A 291 -6.64 10.41 5.40
C ASN A 291 -6.62 11.84 4.85
N THR A 292 -5.85 12.09 3.78
CA THR A 292 -5.69 13.42 3.16
C THR A 292 -6.15 13.41 1.70
N LEU A 293 -7.10 12.52 1.38
CA LEU A 293 -7.67 12.38 0.04
C LEU A 293 -8.27 13.70 -0.43
N GLY A 294 -7.96 14.08 -1.67
CA GLY A 294 -8.35 15.34 -2.29
C GLY A 294 -7.51 16.55 -1.87
N GLU A 295 -6.48 16.36 -1.04
CA GLU A 295 -5.62 17.45 -0.57
C GLU A 295 -4.26 17.53 -1.30
N LYS A 296 -3.93 16.54 -2.15
CA LYS A 296 -2.64 16.52 -2.86
C LYS A 296 -2.64 17.50 -4.02
N THR A 297 -1.56 18.29 -4.13
CA THR A 297 -1.31 19.18 -5.27
C THR A 297 -0.22 18.63 -6.18
N PRO A 298 -0.32 18.82 -7.51
CA PRO A 298 0.73 18.43 -8.43
C PRO A 298 2.09 19.08 -8.09
N PRO A 299 3.18 18.30 -8.01
CA PRO A 299 4.54 18.84 -7.91
C PRO A 299 5.01 19.56 -9.20
N GLY A 300 5.99 20.48 -9.09
CA GLY A 300 6.68 21.11 -10.24
C GLY A 300 6.45 22.62 -10.44
N ALA A 301 7.16 23.20 -11.43
CA ALA A 301 7.20 24.64 -11.72
C ALA A 301 5.88 25.25 -12.25
N GLY A 302 4.83 24.45 -12.42
CA GLY A 302 3.45 24.89 -12.67
C GLY A 302 2.68 25.28 -11.41
N ALA A 303 3.23 25.01 -10.21
CA ALA A 303 2.74 25.55 -8.93
C ALA A 303 3.14 27.03 -8.73
N GLY A 304 3.42 27.73 -9.84
CA GLY A 304 4.07 29.04 -9.95
C GLY A 304 3.15 30.23 -10.17
N MET A 305 1.89 30.18 -9.77
CA MET A 305 1.44 31.30 -8.94
C MET A 305 1.65 30.84 -7.51
N ALA A 306 2.57 31.47 -6.80
CA ALA A 306 2.60 31.44 -5.35
C ALA A 306 1.34 32.16 -4.85
N MET A 307 0.19 31.54 -5.07
CA MET A 307 -1.07 31.88 -4.45
C MET A 307 -0.86 31.59 -2.98
N SER A 308 -1.01 32.63 -2.17
CA SER A 308 -1.09 32.46 -0.73
C SER A 308 -2.13 31.37 -0.41
N PRO A 309 -2.03 30.67 0.74
CA PRO A 309 -3.10 29.77 1.16
C PRO A 309 -4.49 30.42 1.07
N GLN A 310 -4.58 31.74 1.23
CA GLN A 310 -5.79 32.53 1.02
C GLN A 310 -6.20 32.61 -0.46
N ASP A 311 -5.27 32.87 -1.38
CA ASP A 311 -5.60 32.95 -2.82
C ASP A 311 -5.99 31.57 -3.37
N ARG A 312 -5.34 30.49 -2.91
CA ARG A 312 -5.74 29.10 -3.27
C ARG A 312 -7.11 28.74 -2.72
N ALA A 313 -7.39 29.15 -1.48
CA ALA A 313 -8.71 28.99 -0.89
C ALA A 313 -9.76 29.79 -1.66
N GLN A 314 -9.42 30.99 -2.15
CA GLN A 314 -10.34 31.82 -2.92
C GLN A 314 -10.74 31.16 -4.24
N VAL A 315 -9.80 30.58 -4.99
CA VAL A 315 -10.12 29.82 -6.21
C VAL A 315 -11.05 28.63 -5.91
N ALA A 316 -10.81 27.91 -4.80
CA ALA A 316 -11.69 26.83 -4.38
C ALA A 316 -13.11 27.34 -4.03
N CYS A 317 -13.22 28.50 -3.36
CA CYS A 317 -14.50 29.15 -3.10
C CYS A 317 -15.21 29.55 -4.40
N ASP A 318 -14.52 30.15 -5.36
CA ASP A 318 -15.10 30.61 -6.63
C ASP A 318 -15.70 29.46 -7.45
N ILE A 319 -15.14 28.24 -7.32
CA ILE A 319 -15.67 27.02 -7.95
C ILE A 319 -16.82 26.42 -7.14
N LEU A 320 -16.67 26.35 -5.81
CA LEU A 320 -17.59 25.62 -4.93
C LEU A 320 -18.86 26.41 -4.61
N GLU A 321 -18.80 27.74 -4.51
CA GLU A 321 -19.97 28.60 -4.23
C GLU A 321 -21.11 28.40 -5.24
N PRO A 322 -20.91 28.55 -6.58
CA PRO A 322 -21.99 28.36 -7.54
C PRO A 322 -22.49 26.92 -7.59
N LEU A 323 -21.65 25.93 -7.26
CA LEU A 323 -22.07 24.53 -7.18
C LEU A 323 -22.96 24.29 -5.96
N VAL A 324 -22.64 24.87 -4.80
CA VAL A 324 -23.46 24.78 -3.59
C VAL A 324 -24.78 25.52 -3.76
N GLU A 325 -24.79 26.65 -4.47
CA GLU A 325 -26.03 27.36 -4.82
C GLU A 325 -26.92 26.53 -5.75
N ARG A 326 -26.32 25.81 -6.70
CA ARG A 326 -27.04 24.96 -7.66
C ARG A 326 -27.52 23.64 -7.05
N TYR A 327 -26.79 23.10 -6.07
CA TYR A 327 -27.07 21.83 -5.41
C TYR A 327 -27.08 22.00 -3.88
N PRO A 328 -28.04 22.74 -3.31
CA PRO A 328 -28.03 23.15 -1.90
C PRO A 328 -28.11 22.00 -0.90
N ASP A 329 -28.65 20.85 -1.33
CA ASP A 329 -28.83 19.63 -0.54
C ASP A 329 -27.58 18.71 -0.54
N ASN A 330 -26.56 19.03 -1.35
CA ASN A 330 -25.32 18.26 -1.40
C ASN A 330 -24.39 18.66 -0.24
N LEU A 331 -24.54 17.97 0.90
CA LEU A 331 -23.80 18.26 2.13
C LEU A 331 -22.27 18.10 1.99
N PRO A 332 -21.72 17.09 1.27
CA PRO A 332 -20.28 17.00 0.99
C PRO A 332 -19.71 18.20 0.22
N LEU A 333 -20.45 18.70 -0.77
CA LEU A 333 -20.05 19.89 -1.52
C LEU A 333 -20.04 21.14 -0.61
N ARG A 334 -21.02 21.24 0.28
CA ARG A 334 -21.08 22.29 1.30
C ARG A 334 -19.95 22.17 2.32
N GLU A 335 -19.53 20.95 2.67
CA GLU A 335 -18.38 20.71 3.56
C GLU A 335 -17.08 21.17 2.89
N ALA A 336 -16.87 20.79 1.62
CA ALA A 336 -15.73 21.22 0.83
C ALA A 336 -15.63 22.77 0.80
N LEU A 337 -16.76 23.46 0.61
CA LEU A 337 -16.83 24.92 0.66
C LEU A 337 -16.47 25.47 2.06
N GLY A 338 -16.99 24.86 3.13
CA GLY A 338 -16.64 25.24 4.51
C GLY A 338 -15.15 25.10 4.81
N ARG A 339 -14.51 24.03 4.32
CA ARG A 339 -13.07 23.78 4.46
C ARG A 339 -12.23 24.75 3.63
N ALA A 340 -12.70 25.11 2.42
CA ALA A 340 -12.07 26.16 1.62
C ALA A 340 -12.07 27.49 2.39
N PHE A 341 -13.18 27.88 3.01
CA PHE A 341 -13.24 29.06 3.87
C PHE A 341 -12.30 29.00 5.08
N LEU A 342 -12.14 27.84 5.73
CA LEU A 342 -11.15 27.68 6.82
C LEU A 342 -9.72 27.95 6.33
N LYS A 343 -9.33 27.36 5.19
CA LYS A 343 -8.01 27.57 4.58
C LYS A 343 -7.80 29.03 4.16
N GLY A 344 -8.88 29.71 3.76
CA GLY A 344 -8.91 31.14 3.44
C GLY A 344 -8.95 32.08 4.65
N ARG A 345 -8.94 31.56 5.88
CA ARG A 345 -9.14 32.31 7.14
C ARG A 345 -10.48 33.05 7.22
N GLN A 346 -11.47 32.64 6.43
CA GLN A 346 -12.83 33.16 6.42
C GLN A 346 -13.70 32.36 7.40
N TYR A 347 -13.32 32.37 8.69
CA TYR A 347 -13.87 31.46 9.71
C TYR A 347 -15.38 31.59 9.92
N ASP A 348 -15.93 32.81 9.83
CA ASP A 348 -17.37 33.02 9.95
C ASP A 348 -18.14 32.35 8.80
N ARG A 349 -17.63 32.43 7.56
CA ARG A 349 -18.24 31.79 6.39
C ARG A 349 -18.11 30.27 6.46
N ALA A 350 -16.96 29.77 6.90
CA ALA A 350 -16.76 28.34 7.14
C ALA A 350 -17.78 27.78 8.13
N ARG A 351 -17.94 28.49 9.25
CA ARG A 351 -18.89 28.12 10.30
C ARG A 351 -20.32 28.11 9.80
N LEU A 352 -20.73 29.08 8.98
CA LEU A 352 -22.06 29.09 8.39
C LEU A 352 -22.31 27.84 7.54
N GLN A 353 -21.32 27.43 6.72
CA GLN A 353 -21.46 26.19 5.94
C GLN A 353 -21.58 24.95 6.84
N PHE A 354 -20.74 24.84 7.87
CA PHE A 354 -20.80 23.69 8.77
C PHE A 354 -22.06 23.69 9.65
N GLN A 355 -22.59 24.86 10.02
CA GLN A 355 -23.86 24.98 10.74
C GLN A 355 -25.04 24.57 9.85
N GLU A 356 -25.02 24.91 8.56
CA GLU A 356 -26.03 24.44 7.62
C GLU A 356 -25.95 22.92 7.40
N ILE A 357 -24.74 22.34 7.38
CA ILE A 357 -24.60 20.88 7.35
C ILE A 357 -25.14 20.27 8.64
N GLN A 358 -24.82 20.83 9.81
CA GLN A 358 -25.33 20.35 11.10
C GLN A 358 -26.86 20.49 11.20
N ARG A 359 -27.46 21.54 10.63
CA ARG A 359 -28.92 21.73 10.59
C ARG A 359 -29.60 20.68 9.72
N ASN A 360 -29.01 20.35 8.56
CA ASN A 360 -29.58 19.39 7.63
C ASN A 360 -29.30 17.93 8.04
N ASN A 361 -28.11 17.66 8.59
CA ASN A 361 -27.72 16.36 9.11
C ASN A 361 -26.84 16.54 10.37
N PRO A 362 -27.46 16.53 11.57
CA PRO A 362 -26.74 16.63 12.84
C PRO A 362 -25.72 15.51 13.09
N GLU A 363 -25.87 14.36 12.41
CA GLU A 363 -24.97 13.19 12.49
C GLU A 363 -23.92 13.18 11.37
N TYR A 364 -23.82 14.26 10.59
CA TYR A 364 -22.81 14.37 9.54
C TYR A 364 -21.40 14.18 10.16
N PRO A 365 -20.56 13.28 9.62
CA PRO A 365 -19.29 12.91 10.23
C PRO A 365 -18.42 14.13 10.57
N GLU A 366 -17.83 14.12 11.77
CA GLU A 366 -16.88 15.15 12.23
C GLU A 366 -17.43 16.59 12.27
N ILE A 367 -18.74 16.82 12.05
CA ILE A 367 -19.28 18.17 11.85
C ILE A 367 -19.12 19.06 13.10
N GLN A 368 -19.23 18.48 14.29
CA GLN A 368 -18.96 19.19 15.54
C GLN A 368 -17.50 19.62 15.65
N GLN A 369 -16.56 18.78 15.22
CA GLN A 369 -15.14 19.13 15.17
C GLN A 369 -14.91 20.25 14.16
N ARG A 370 -15.51 20.20 12.96
CA ARG A 370 -15.38 21.29 11.96
C ARG A 370 -15.92 22.62 12.46
N ILE A 371 -17.05 22.61 13.18
CA ILE A 371 -17.60 23.82 13.83
C ILE A 371 -16.67 24.32 14.94
N GLN A 372 -16.08 23.41 15.72
CA GLN A 372 -15.12 23.76 16.75
C GLN A 372 -13.84 24.36 16.16
N GLU A 373 -13.30 23.78 15.09
CA GLU A 373 -12.16 24.30 14.33
C GLU A 373 -12.44 25.72 13.82
N ALA A 374 -13.65 25.97 13.29
CA ALA A 374 -14.06 27.31 12.85
C ALA A 374 -14.26 28.32 14.00
N ASN A 375 -14.50 27.85 15.23
CA ASN A 375 -14.71 28.70 16.42
C ASN A 375 -13.41 28.97 17.20
N VAL A 376 -12.51 27.99 17.31
CA VAL A 376 -11.24 28.08 18.07
C VAL A 376 -10.26 29.05 17.42
N THR A 377 -10.34 29.22 16.10
CA THR A 377 -9.52 30.17 15.34
C THR A 377 -9.99 31.62 15.45
N ARG A 378 -11.04 31.89 16.25
CA ARG A 378 -11.43 33.23 16.70
C ARG A 378 -10.89 33.48 18.12
N ALA A 379 -10.27 34.64 18.34
CA ALA A 379 -10.00 35.09 19.70
C ALA A 379 -11.32 35.33 20.44
N ALA A 380 -11.62 34.53 21.46
CA ALA A 380 -12.78 34.73 22.33
C ALA A 380 -12.52 35.90 23.30
N PRO A 381 -13.49 36.81 23.52
CA PRO A 381 -13.38 37.79 24.58
C PRO A 381 -13.48 37.10 25.94
N VAL A 382 -12.64 37.56 26.87
CA VAL A 382 -12.59 37.09 28.26
C VAL A 382 -13.92 37.38 28.95
N SER A 383 -14.58 36.36 29.47
CA SER A 383 -15.52 36.52 30.58
C SER A 383 -15.18 35.52 31.67
N ARG A 384 -14.96 36.08 32.86
CA ARG A 384 -14.77 35.39 34.13
C ARG A 384 -16.13 34.84 34.55
N GLU A 385 -16.25 33.54 34.73
CA GLU A 385 -16.97 32.99 35.88
C GLU A 385 -16.68 31.49 36.06
N THR A 386 -16.30 31.18 37.29
CA THR A 386 -15.97 29.88 37.86
C THR A 386 -17.17 28.94 37.86
N SER A 387 -17.21 27.96 36.95
CA SER A 387 -17.91 26.67 37.16
C SER A 387 -17.58 25.59 36.11
N GLY A 388 -16.46 25.72 35.39
CA GLY A 388 -16.17 24.89 34.21
C GLY A 388 -16.05 23.40 34.48
N LEU A 389 -15.39 22.96 35.55
CA LEU A 389 -15.07 21.54 35.70
C LEU A 389 -16.28 20.69 36.12
N ALA A 390 -17.12 21.18 37.02
CA ALA A 390 -18.31 20.46 37.47
C ALA A 390 -19.41 20.43 36.39
N ALA A 391 -19.62 21.54 35.67
CA ALA A 391 -20.58 21.61 34.57
C ALA A 391 -20.11 20.84 33.32
N ASN A 392 -18.80 20.72 33.10
CA ASN A 392 -18.25 19.90 32.03
C ASN A 392 -18.24 18.42 32.36
N LEU A 393 -18.09 18.03 33.64
CA LEU A 393 -18.25 16.63 34.03
C LEU A 393 -19.70 16.18 33.89
N SER A 394 -20.66 17.01 34.32
CA SER A 394 -22.09 16.73 34.13
C SER A 394 -22.48 16.68 32.64
N ARG A 395 -21.95 17.58 31.80
CA ARG A 395 -22.18 17.54 30.35
C ARG A 395 -21.47 16.39 29.66
N ALA A 396 -20.26 16.01 30.04
CA ALA A 396 -19.59 14.82 29.50
C ALA A 396 -20.35 13.54 29.88
N VAL A 397 -20.90 13.48 31.09
CA VAL A 397 -21.79 12.40 31.55
C VAL A 397 -23.14 12.44 30.80
N ASP A 398 -23.66 13.62 30.46
CA ASP A 398 -24.89 13.77 29.69
C ASP A 398 -24.69 13.55 28.17
N SER A 399 -23.50 13.83 27.61
CA SER A 399 -23.13 13.49 26.23
C SER A 399 -22.87 11.99 26.06
N LEU A 400 -22.34 11.32 27.11
CA LEU A 400 -22.33 9.85 27.19
C LEU A 400 -23.75 9.28 27.33
N ARG A 401 -24.71 10.04 27.87
CA ARG A 401 -26.14 9.70 27.87
C ARG A 401 -26.83 10.00 26.53
N GLU A 402 -26.40 10.98 25.75
CA GLU A 402 -26.96 11.25 24.42
C GLU A 402 -26.52 10.21 23.38
N ALA A 403 -25.33 9.61 23.53
CA ALA A 403 -24.93 8.37 22.86
C ALA A 403 -25.74 7.12 23.30
N SER A 404 -26.73 7.29 24.19
CA SER A 404 -27.62 6.23 24.67
C SER A 404 -29.03 6.30 24.07
N ARG A 405 -29.26 7.08 23.01
CA ARG A 405 -30.52 6.94 22.27
C ARG A 405 -30.41 5.71 21.37
N PRO A 406 -31.36 4.77 21.47
CA PRO A 406 -31.33 3.58 20.63
C PRO A 406 -31.39 3.97 19.16
N THR A 407 -30.38 3.61 18.36
CA THR A 407 -30.39 3.90 16.92
C THR A 407 -31.34 2.95 16.18
N SER A 408 -32.05 3.47 15.18
CA SER A 408 -32.83 2.67 14.23
C SER A 408 -32.06 2.37 12.93
N SER A 409 -30.91 3.01 12.70
CA SER A 409 -30.09 2.82 11.50
C SER A 409 -29.07 1.69 11.69
N HIS A 410 -28.84 0.94 10.62
CA HIS A 410 -27.77 -0.06 10.55
C HIS A 410 -26.53 0.55 9.91
N ASP A 411 -25.45 0.60 10.66
CA ASP A 411 -24.12 0.98 10.20
C ASP A 411 -23.32 -0.24 9.71
N PHE A 412 -22.09 -0.01 9.25
CA PHE A 412 -21.19 -1.09 8.82
C PHE A 412 -20.95 -2.14 9.92
N THR A 413 -20.96 -1.73 11.19
CA THR A 413 -20.70 -2.59 12.35
C THR A 413 -21.91 -3.34 12.88
N THR A 414 -23.13 -3.05 12.41
CA THR A 414 -24.36 -3.78 12.80
C THR A 414 -24.93 -4.60 11.64
N MET A 415 -24.46 -4.35 10.42
CA MET A 415 -24.64 -5.30 9.32
C MET A 415 -24.04 -6.66 9.72
N LEU A 416 -24.79 -7.74 9.48
CA LEU A 416 -24.50 -9.11 9.95
C LEU A 416 -24.71 -9.35 11.46
N GLY A 417 -25.53 -8.53 12.13
CA GLY A 417 -25.95 -8.80 13.51
C GLY A 417 -24.84 -8.54 14.53
N HIS A 418 -23.93 -7.61 14.23
CA HIS A 418 -22.86 -7.15 15.12
C HIS A 418 -23.30 -6.13 16.17
N TYR A 419 -24.22 -6.59 17.01
CA TYR A 419 -24.60 -5.87 18.21
C TYR A 419 -23.45 -5.88 19.22
N VAL A 420 -22.84 -4.71 19.42
CA VAL A 420 -21.76 -4.47 20.38
C VAL A 420 -22.37 -4.31 21.77
N VAL A 421 -22.87 -5.43 22.31
CA VAL A 421 -23.39 -5.63 23.67
C VAL A 421 -22.72 -6.88 24.23
N ARG A 422 -22.29 -6.83 25.50
CA ARG A 422 -21.74 -8.01 26.16
C ARG A 422 -22.78 -9.13 26.25
N TYR A 423 -22.35 -10.38 26.05
CA TYR A 423 -23.15 -11.53 26.45
C TYR A 423 -23.48 -11.45 27.95
N GLY A 424 -24.66 -11.93 28.35
CA GLY A 424 -25.17 -11.74 29.70
C GLY A 424 -26.06 -10.50 29.90
N ALA A 425 -26.04 -9.54 28.97
CA ALA A 425 -26.79 -8.29 29.13
C ALA A 425 -28.32 -8.49 29.12
N THR A 426 -29.03 -7.73 29.94
CA THR A 426 -30.50 -7.74 29.99
C THR A 426 -31.11 -7.12 28.73
N PRO A 427 -32.39 -7.42 28.37
CA PRO A 427 -33.09 -6.76 27.27
C PRO A 427 -33.06 -5.24 27.39
N LYS A 428 -33.13 -4.72 28.63
CA LYS A 428 -33.06 -3.28 28.89
C LYS A 428 -31.69 -2.70 28.51
N GLU A 429 -30.59 -3.38 28.80
CA GLU A 429 -29.25 -2.96 28.40
C GLU A 429 -29.06 -3.05 26.87
N PHE A 430 -29.58 -4.11 26.26
CA PHE A 430 -29.51 -4.31 24.80
C PHE A 430 -30.28 -3.21 24.05
N PHE A 431 -31.56 -3.01 24.39
CA PHE A 431 -32.43 -2.03 23.73
C PHE A 431 -32.18 -0.58 24.16
N LYS A 432 -31.24 -0.34 25.08
CA LYS A 432 -30.69 1.01 25.32
C LYS A 432 -29.82 1.47 24.14
N LYS A 433 -29.15 0.52 23.46
CA LYS A 433 -28.25 0.80 22.35
C LYS A 433 -28.92 0.63 20.98
N TYR A 434 -29.81 -0.35 20.86
CA TYR A 434 -30.50 -0.67 19.61
C TYR A 434 -32.00 -0.43 19.72
N SER A 435 -32.59 0.31 18.78
CA SER A 435 -33.99 0.70 18.92
C SER A 435 -34.92 -0.50 18.88
N ILE A 436 -35.65 -0.71 19.98
CA ILE A 436 -36.67 -1.76 20.07
C ILE A 436 -37.73 -1.64 18.97
N SER A 437 -37.92 -0.45 18.38
CA SER A 437 -38.83 -0.24 17.25
C SER A 437 -38.48 -1.07 16.01
N ASN A 438 -37.19 -1.42 15.83
CA ASN A 438 -36.77 -2.27 14.72
C ASN A 438 -37.17 -3.73 14.93
N PHE A 439 -37.38 -4.12 16.19
CA PHE A 439 -37.57 -5.51 16.60
C PHE A 439 -39.04 -5.82 16.91
N LYS A 440 -39.45 -7.02 16.53
CA LYS A 440 -40.75 -7.61 16.86
C LYS A 440 -40.53 -8.85 17.73
N PRO A 441 -41.29 -9.04 18.81
CA PRO A 441 -41.21 -10.27 19.60
C PRO A 441 -41.74 -11.45 18.79
N VAL A 442 -40.96 -12.52 18.69
CA VAL A 442 -41.35 -13.74 17.94
C VAL A 442 -41.67 -14.90 18.87
N LYS A 443 -40.95 -14.98 20.01
CA LYS A 443 -41.20 -15.90 21.12
C LYS A 443 -40.81 -15.20 22.42
N ASN A 444 -41.12 -15.81 23.57
CA ASN A 444 -40.58 -15.34 24.84
C ASN A 444 -39.06 -15.23 24.74
N ASN A 445 -38.53 -14.07 25.09
CA ASN A 445 -37.09 -13.76 25.08
C ASN A 445 -36.44 -13.79 23.70
N VAL A 446 -37.22 -13.70 22.62
CA VAL A 446 -36.73 -13.69 21.24
C VAL A 446 -37.32 -12.53 20.47
N TRP A 447 -36.44 -11.72 19.88
CA TRP A 447 -36.77 -10.49 19.18
C TRP A 447 -36.16 -10.52 17.79
N GLN A 448 -36.92 -10.15 16.77
CA GLN A 448 -36.47 -10.21 15.38
C GLN A 448 -36.70 -8.89 14.67
N GLU A 449 -35.69 -8.42 13.94
CA GLU A 449 -35.82 -7.33 12.98
C GLU A 449 -35.69 -7.85 11.55
N SER A 450 -36.27 -7.13 10.61
CA SER A 450 -36.12 -7.44 9.19
C SER A 450 -36.16 -6.18 8.35
N PHE A 451 -35.23 -6.06 7.43
CA PHE A 451 -35.10 -4.91 6.54
C PHE A 451 -34.58 -5.36 5.17
N TYR A 452 -34.81 -4.51 4.17
CA TYR A 452 -34.40 -4.78 2.80
C TYR A 452 -33.35 -3.76 2.39
N ASN A 453 -32.19 -4.26 1.95
CA ASN A 453 -31.12 -3.47 1.36
C ASN A 453 -30.77 -4.12 0.02
N ALA A 454 -31.32 -3.58 -1.06
CA ALA A 454 -31.32 -4.23 -2.36
C ALA A 454 -29.91 -4.70 -2.77
N PRO A 455 -29.76 -5.95 -3.24
CA PRO A 455 -30.82 -6.94 -3.52
C PRO A 455 -31.15 -7.89 -2.34
N TYR A 456 -30.67 -7.62 -1.13
CA TYR A 456 -30.74 -8.56 -0.01
C TYR A 456 -31.83 -8.23 1.01
N LYS A 457 -32.58 -9.24 1.42
CA LYS A 457 -33.47 -9.19 2.59
C LYS A 457 -32.72 -9.72 3.80
N HIS A 458 -32.57 -8.87 4.81
CA HIS A 458 -31.91 -9.20 6.06
C HIS A 458 -32.95 -9.50 7.14
N THR A 459 -32.73 -10.56 7.91
CA THR A 459 -33.53 -10.92 9.08
C THR A 459 -32.60 -11.27 10.23
N TYR A 460 -32.61 -10.47 11.29
CA TYR A 460 -31.74 -10.66 12.46
C TYR A 460 -32.58 -11.00 13.68
N THR A 461 -32.26 -12.09 14.35
CA THR A 461 -32.98 -12.60 15.53
C THR A 461 -32.06 -12.61 16.74
N VAL A 462 -32.39 -11.78 17.72
CA VAL A 462 -31.71 -11.65 19.00
C VAL A 462 -32.42 -12.53 20.02
N VAL A 463 -31.67 -13.36 20.73
CA VAL A 463 -32.21 -14.31 21.70
C VAL A 463 -31.58 -14.07 23.07
N PHE A 464 -32.45 -14.01 24.07
CA PHE A 464 -32.11 -13.98 25.48
C PHE A 464 -32.45 -15.35 26.09
N ASP A 465 -31.68 -15.79 27.09
CA ASP A 465 -31.95 -17.03 27.80
C ASP A 465 -33.20 -16.94 28.70
N SER A 466 -33.53 -18.01 29.43
CA SER A 466 -34.68 -18.03 30.35
C SER A 466 -34.57 -17.04 31.51
N LEU A 467 -33.37 -16.54 31.80
CA LEU A 467 -33.09 -15.52 32.82
C LEU A 467 -33.02 -14.11 32.25
N ASN A 468 -33.36 -13.92 30.97
CA ASN A 468 -33.26 -12.66 30.23
C ASN A 468 -31.82 -12.17 30.05
N HIS A 469 -30.89 -13.06 29.75
CA HIS A 469 -29.53 -12.68 29.40
C HIS A 469 -29.26 -12.86 27.91
N PHE A 470 -28.73 -11.82 27.27
CA PHE A 470 -28.37 -11.81 25.85
C PHE A 470 -27.35 -12.92 25.58
N ARG A 471 -27.70 -13.80 24.64
CA ARG A 471 -26.97 -15.06 24.45
C ARG A 471 -26.50 -15.28 23.03
N GLN A 472 -27.35 -14.96 22.05
CA GLN A 472 -27.08 -15.32 20.67
C GLN A 472 -27.79 -14.42 19.67
N VAL A 473 -27.24 -14.38 18.46
CA VAL A 473 -27.78 -13.67 17.31
C VAL A 473 -27.81 -14.63 16.13
N HIS A 474 -28.97 -14.71 15.48
CA HIS A 474 -29.15 -15.43 14.22
C HIS A 474 -29.39 -14.42 13.11
N VAL A 475 -28.76 -14.64 11.98
CA VAL A 475 -28.83 -13.76 10.83
C VAL A 475 -29.16 -14.60 9.61
N VAL A 476 -30.19 -14.20 8.90
CA VAL A 476 -30.56 -14.77 7.60
C VAL A 476 -30.51 -13.65 6.58
N VAL A 477 -29.73 -13.87 5.53
CA VAL A 477 -29.66 -12.97 4.39
C VAL A 477 -30.14 -13.72 3.16
N TYR A 478 -31.24 -13.24 2.59
CA TYR A 478 -31.84 -13.79 1.40
C TYR A 478 -31.61 -12.89 0.19
N ASP A 479 -30.97 -13.41 -0.84
CA ASP A 479 -30.75 -12.72 -2.10
C ASP A 479 -31.98 -12.84 -3.01
N SER A 480 -32.70 -11.74 -3.17
CA SER A 480 -33.90 -11.67 -4.02
C SER A 480 -33.58 -11.72 -5.52
N SER A 481 -32.32 -11.56 -5.91
CA SER A 481 -31.86 -11.57 -7.31
C SER A 481 -31.35 -12.93 -7.79
N SER A 482 -31.19 -13.91 -6.89
CA SER A 482 -30.61 -15.20 -7.23
C SER A 482 -31.54 -16.06 -8.11
N SER A 483 -31.09 -16.38 -9.33
CA SER A 483 -31.66 -17.48 -10.13
C SER A 483 -31.00 -18.81 -9.73
N SER A 484 -31.74 -19.91 -9.80
CA SER A 484 -31.41 -21.20 -9.18
C SER A 484 -30.24 -22.00 -9.78
N ASN A 485 -29.47 -21.43 -10.72
CA ASN A 485 -28.40 -22.14 -11.44
C ASN A 485 -26.99 -21.73 -10.99
N HIS A 486 -26.61 -22.09 -9.75
CA HIS A 486 -25.21 -22.03 -9.32
C HIS A 486 -24.60 -23.43 -9.47
N LEU A 487 -24.05 -23.74 -10.65
CA LEU A 487 -23.29 -24.96 -10.91
C LEU A 487 -21.96 -24.92 -10.13
N GLY A 488 -21.98 -25.37 -8.87
CA GLY A 488 -20.77 -25.65 -8.08
C GLY A 488 -19.91 -24.44 -7.69
N MET A 489 -20.41 -23.20 -7.84
CA MET A 489 -19.74 -21.99 -7.35
C MET A 489 -20.51 -21.36 -6.19
N ALA A 490 -19.77 -20.78 -5.24
CA ALA A 490 -20.35 -20.02 -4.15
C ALA A 490 -21.12 -18.79 -4.67
N PRO A 491 -22.39 -18.60 -4.28
CA PRO A 491 -23.16 -17.42 -4.64
C PRO A 491 -22.44 -16.12 -4.26
N GLU A 492 -22.63 -15.07 -5.06
CA GLU A 492 -22.01 -13.77 -4.82
C GLU A 492 -22.35 -13.23 -3.42
N VAL A 493 -23.60 -13.44 -2.95
CA VAL A 493 -24.04 -13.08 -1.60
C VAL A 493 -23.18 -13.74 -0.52
N PHE A 494 -22.88 -15.04 -0.63
CA PHE A 494 -22.05 -15.75 0.36
C PHE A 494 -20.64 -15.18 0.39
N THR A 495 -20.03 -15.01 -0.79
CA THR A 495 -18.68 -14.43 -0.91
C THR A 495 -18.60 -13.00 -0.37
N ARG A 496 -19.63 -12.18 -0.63
CA ARG A 496 -19.73 -10.80 -0.16
C ARG A 496 -19.85 -10.73 1.36
N LEU A 497 -20.72 -11.55 1.96
CA LEU A 497 -20.90 -11.59 3.41
C LEU A 497 -19.67 -12.13 4.13
N LEU A 498 -18.98 -13.13 3.55
CA LEU A 498 -17.69 -13.60 4.08
C LEU A 498 -16.64 -12.49 4.07
N LYS A 499 -16.52 -11.73 2.97
CA LYS A 499 -15.60 -10.58 2.88
C LYS A 499 -15.96 -9.49 3.88
N GLN A 500 -17.26 -9.21 4.05
CA GLN A 500 -17.74 -8.22 5.01
C GLN A 500 -17.44 -8.64 6.45
N ASN A 501 -17.77 -9.88 6.83
CA ASN A 501 -17.47 -10.39 8.17
C ASN A 501 -15.96 -10.45 8.41
N SER A 502 -15.16 -10.76 7.39
CA SER A 502 -13.71 -10.81 7.54
C SER A 502 -13.07 -9.44 7.82
N ARG A 503 -13.72 -8.35 7.38
CA ARG A 503 -13.34 -6.98 7.74
C ARG A 503 -13.70 -6.63 9.18
N ILE A 504 -14.67 -7.31 9.80
CA ILE A 504 -15.15 -7.05 11.16
C ILE A 504 -14.44 -7.97 12.17
N SER A 505 -14.45 -9.27 11.92
CA SER A 505 -14.01 -10.32 12.86
C SER A 505 -12.64 -10.92 12.53
N GLY A 506 -11.94 -10.44 11.49
CA GLY A 506 -10.65 -11.00 11.02
C GLY A 506 -10.82 -12.16 10.03
N ILE A 507 -9.76 -12.90 9.69
CA ILE A 507 -9.88 -14.02 8.73
C ILE A 507 -10.49 -15.25 9.43
N GLY A 508 -11.60 -15.76 8.88
CA GLY A 508 -12.26 -16.97 9.39
C GLY A 508 -11.67 -18.24 8.81
N ASN A 509 -11.80 -19.35 9.55
CA ASN A 509 -11.41 -20.67 9.08
C ASN A 509 -12.49 -21.23 8.16
N SER A 510 -12.19 -21.34 6.87
CA SER A 510 -13.09 -21.98 5.91
C SER A 510 -13.11 -23.49 6.12
N THR A 511 -14.29 -24.07 6.01
CA THR A 511 -14.54 -25.50 6.24
C THR A 511 -14.66 -26.30 4.94
N GLY A 512 -14.88 -25.61 3.81
CA GLY A 512 -15.21 -26.23 2.53
C GLY A 512 -16.60 -26.86 2.51
N GLU A 513 -16.99 -27.39 1.34
CA GLU A 513 -18.24 -28.12 1.19
C GLU A 513 -18.17 -29.46 1.94
N THR A 514 -19.05 -29.64 2.92
CA THR A 514 -19.14 -30.81 3.79
C THR A 514 -20.52 -31.43 3.67
N ASP A 515 -20.56 -32.74 3.38
CA ASP A 515 -21.79 -33.52 3.36
C ASP A 515 -22.23 -33.85 4.80
N CYS A 516 -23.44 -33.41 5.16
CA CYS A 516 -24.05 -33.59 6.46
C CYS A 516 -25.13 -34.68 6.49
N GLY A 517 -25.28 -35.46 5.41
CA GLY A 517 -26.31 -36.49 5.25
C GLY A 517 -27.61 -35.96 4.66
N ASP A 518 -28.48 -36.86 4.20
CA ASP A 518 -29.80 -36.55 3.62
C ASP A 518 -29.79 -35.55 2.45
N GLY A 519 -28.68 -35.50 1.68
CA GLY A 519 -28.50 -34.59 0.55
C GLY A 519 -28.18 -33.14 0.97
N LEU A 520 -27.88 -32.91 2.25
CA LEU A 520 -27.54 -31.61 2.80
C LEU A 520 -26.02 -31.38 2.75
N VAL A 521 -25.57 -30.52 1.84
CA VAL A 521 -24.18 -30.07 1.77
C VAL A 521 -24.07 -28.65 2.33
N LEU A 522 -23.19 -28.48 3.30
CA LEU A 522 -22.93 -27.21 3.99
C LEU A 522 -21.56 -26.66 3.62
N ASP A 523 -21.47 -25.36 3.35
CA ASP A 523 -20.22 -24.64 3.15
C ASP A 523 -20.18 -23.45 4.12
N ALA A 524 -19.12 -23.35 4.93
CA ALA A 524 -19.08 -22.39 6.01
C ALA A 524 -17.68 -21.84 6.30
N ALA A 525 -17.65 -20.70 6.98
CA ALA A 525 -16.48 -20.15 7.64
C ALA A 525 -16.79 -19.86 9.11
N VAL A 526 -15.80 -20.10 9.97
CA VAL A 526 -15.92 -20.00 11.42
C VAL A 526 -14.90 -19.01 11.98
N TRP A 527 -15.34 -18.17 12.91
CA TRP A 527 -14.51 -17.28 13.72
C TRP A 527 -14.69 -17.62 15.19
N GLU A 528 -13.58 -17.80 15.88
CA GLU A 528 -13.61 -18.23 17.26
C GLU A 528 -12.60 -17.42 18.08
N THR A 529 -13.08 -16.82 19.16
CA THR A 529 -12.24 -16.17 20.18
C THR A 529 -12.45 -16.85 21.53
N GLN A 530 -11.91 -16.26 22.61
CA GLN A 530 -12.08 -16.79 23.95
C GLN A 530 -13.55 -16.76 24.42
N ASP A 531 -14.31 -15.74 24.01
CA ASP A 531 -15.65 -15.46 24.57
C ASP A 531 -16.77 -15.48 23.51
N ASN A 532 -16.43 -15.59 22.22
CA ASN A 532 -17.37 -15.47 21.12
C ASN A 532 -17.11 -16.52 20.03
N PHE A 533 -18.19 -17.09 19.50
CA PHE A 533 -18.18 -17.98 18.34
C PHE A 533 -19.07 -17.39 17.27
N GLU A 534 -18.58 -17.36 16.02
CA GLU A 534 -19.34 -16.93 14.85
C GLU A 534 -19.20 -17.94 13.72
N MET A 535 -20.29 -18.18 13.00
CA MET A 535 -20.27 -19.04 11.82
C MET A 535 -21.16 -18.44 10.75
N ILE A 536 -20.60 -18.26 9.54
CA ILE A 536 -21.36 -17.95 8.33
C ILE A 536 -21.41 -19.20 7.49
N ALA A 537 -22.60 -19.61 7.07
CA ALA A 537 -22.82 -20.84 6.32
C ALA A 537 -23.85 -20.66 5.21
N ARG A 538 -23.66 -21.40 4.12
CA ARG A 538 -24.67 -21.63 3.09
C ARG A 538 -24.98 -23.11 2.99
N VAL A 539 -26.23 -23.42 2.65
CA VAL A 539 -26.60 -24.76 2.18
C VAL A 539 -26.49 -24.74 0.66
N VAL A 540 -25.69 -25.64 0.08
CA VAL A 540 -25.43 -25.64 -1.38
C VAL A 540 -26.72 -25.74 -2.19
N GLY A 541 -27.70 -26.52 -1.72
CA GLY A 541 -29.03 -26.64 -2.32
C GLY A 541 -29.96 -25.41 -2.15
N LYS A 542 -29.54 -24.37 -1.42
CA LYS A 542 -30.29 -23.12 -1.18
C LYS A 542 -29.42 -21.89 -1.43
N PRO A 543 -28.97 -21.63 -2.68
CA PRO A 543 -27.96 -20.62 -2.97
C PRO A 543 -28.39 -19.18 -2.71
N ALA A 544 -29.70 -18.91 -2.65
CA ALA A 544 -30.23 -17.59 -2.31
C ALA A 544 -30.15 -17.25 -0.81
N GLU A 545 -29.83 -18.21 0.05
CA GLU A 545 -29.92 -18.05 1.50
C GLU A 545 -28.55 -18.27 2.15
N VAL A 546 -28.08 -17.25 2.87
CA VAL A 546 -26.89 -17.33 3.73
C VAL A 546 -27.31 -17.12 5.16
N ARG A 547 -26.82 -17.98 6.04
CA ARG A 547 -27.10 -17.93 7.47
C ARG A 547 -25.84 -17.59 8.24
N MET A 548 -25.99 -16.83 9.31
CA MET A 548 -24.93 -16.57 10.26
C MET A 548 -25.47 -16.74 11.68
N ILE A 549 -24.63 -17.29 12.54
CA ILE A 549 -24.93 -17.45 13.95
C ILE A 549 -23.78 -16.94 14.80
N ARG A 550 -24.13 -16.36 15.96
CA ARG A 550 -23.18 -15.85 16.94
C ARG A 550 -23.64 -16.20 18.35
N PHE A 551 -22.72 -16.68 19.19
CA PHE A 551 -23.05 -17.09 20.55
C PHE A 551 -21.95 -16.72 21.54
N ASP A 552 -22.38 -16.59 22.79
CA ASP A 552 -21.51 -16.77 23.95
C ASP A 552 -20.91 -18.19 23.90
N LYS A 553 -19.59 -18.26 23.84
CA LYS A 553 -18.87 -19.53 23.72
C LYS A 553 -19.09 -20.45 24.92
N THR A 554 -19.35 -19.89 26.11
CA THR A 554 -19.55 -20.66 27.34
C THR A 554 -20.81 -21.52 27.34
N VAL A 555 -21.72 -21.26 26.39
CA VAL A 555 -23.02 -21.92 26.26
C VAL A 555 -22.98 -23.13 25.32
N MET A 556 -21.97 -23.23 24.47
CA MET A 556 -21.89 -24.29 23.46
C MET A 556 -21.30 -25.58 24.04
N PRO A 557 -21.90 -26.75 23.75
CA PRO A 557 -21.28 -28.03 24.06
C PRO A 557 -19.87 -28.12 23.44
N PRO A 558 -18.86 -28.57 24.19
CA PRO A 558 -17.53 -28.78 23.61
C PRO A 558 -17.57 -29.90 22.57
N GLY A 559 -16.80 -29.76 21.49
CA GLY A 559 -16.56 -30.83 20.52
C GLY A 559 -17.64 -31.02 19.44
N LEU A 560 -18.47 -30.00 19.18
CA LEU A 560 -19.40 -30.01 18.05
C LEU A 560 -18.64 -30.08 16.72
N LYS A 561 -19.11 -30.94 15.82
CA LYS A 561 -18.67 -31.00 14.43
C LYS A 561 -19.47 -30.00 13.59
N LEU A 562 -18.95 -29.68 12.40
CA LEU A 562 -19.56 -28.70 11.49
C LEU A 562 -21.07 -28.93 11.25
N CYS A 563 -21.47 -30.18 11.03
CA CYS A 563 -22.85 -30.53 10.76
C CYS A 563 -23.78 -30.41 11.98
N ASP A 564 -23.23 -30.46 13.20
CA ASP A 564 -24.03 -30.30 14.42
C ASP A 564 -24.58 -28.87 14.53
N TYR A 565 -23.91 -27.89 13.91
CA TYR A 565 -24.32 -26.49 13.89
C TYR A 565 -25.56 -26.22 13.02
N ILE A 566 -25.99 -27.16 12.17
CA ILE A 566 -27.18 -27.01 11.31
C ILE A 566 -28.44 -26.77 12.14
N THR A 567 -28.59 -27.47 13.27
CA THR A 567 -29.73 -27.31 14.16
C THR A 567 -29.83 -25.88 14.69
N TYR A 568 -28.68 -25.25 14.94
CA TYR A 568 -28.59 -23.86 15.40
C TYR A 568 -28.84 -22.89 14.25
N LEU A 569 -28.22 -23.08 13.09
CA LEU A 569 -28.44 -22.26 11.90
C LEU A 569 -29.92 -22.18 11.51
N ASN A 570 -30.67 -23.28 11.65
CA ASN A 570 -32.08 -23.37 11.28
C ASN A 570 -33.08 -23.02 12.39
N GLN A 571 -32.60 -22.61 13.57
CA GLN A 571 -33.48 -22.39 14.73
C GLN A 571 -34.45 -21.21 14.53
N PHE A 572 -34.08 -20.22 13.72
CA PHE A 572 -34.84 -18.99 13.46
C PHE A 572 -34.83 -18.54 11.99
#